data_AF-D6Z9M1-F1
#
_entry.id   AF-D6Z9M1-F1
#
_cell.length_a   1.000
_cell.length_b   1.000
_cell.length_c   1.000
_cell.angle_alpha   90.00
_cell.angle_beta   90.00
_cell.angle_gamma   90.00
#
_symmetry.space_group_name_H-M   'P 1'
#
loop_
_entity.id
_entity.type
_entity.pdbx_description
1 polymer ?
#
loop_
_entity_poly.entity_id
_entity_poly.type
_entity_poly.pdbx_seq_one_letter_code
_entity_poly.pdbx_strand_id
1 'polypeptide(L)'
;MTADGAPAGAGQRIEVALEELHAGASQLHDLAQEATSKLASSDLMLETSSRALKGLKSAIEFAAYAEFETARGKSAIETITAAAENVGYAAEHYHGTDESNAASLG
;
A
#
# COMPACT_ATOMS: atom_id res chain seq x y z
N MET A 1 -12.19 28.16 -45.06
CA MET A 1 -12.40 26.76 -44.65
C MET A 1 -11.07 26.05 -44.70
N THR A 2 -10.49 25.77 -43.55
CA THR A 2 -9.64 24.59 -43.28
C THR A 2 -9.86 24.25 -41.82
N ALA A 3 -10.16 22.98 -41.58
CA ALA A 3 -10.41 22.38 -40.28
C ALA A 3 -9.17 22.46 -39.38
N ASP A 4 -9.38 22.55 -38.07
CA ASP A 4 -8.75 21.65 -37.09
C ASP A 4 -9.31 21.99 -35.70
N GLY A 5 -10.56 21.57 -35.51
CA GLY A 5 -11.10 21.34 -34.18
C GLY A 5 -10.52 20.04 -33.64
N ALA A 6 -9.25 20.05 -33.21
CA ALA A 6 -8.82 19.07 -32.23
C ALA A 6 -9.35 19.55 -30.87
N PRO A 7 -10.23 18.79 -30.18
CA PRO A 7 -10.65 19.18 -28.84
C PRO A 7 -9.41 19.31 -27.96
N ALA A 8 -9.35 20.38 -27.15
CA ALA A 8 -8.28 20.69 -26.21
C ALA A 8 -8.15 19.70 -25.04
N GLY A 9 -8.52 18.42 -25.26
CA GLY A 9 -8.47 17.32 -24.31
C GLY A 9 -7.36 16.31 -24.58
N ALA A 10 -6.58 16.46 -25.67
CA ALA A 10 -5.36 15.68 -25.87
C ALA A 10 -4.24 16.22 -24.95
N GLY A 11 -4.48 16.16 -23.63
CA GLY A 11 -3.39 16.20 -22.67
C GLY A 11 -2.36 15.17 -23.13
N GLN A 12 -1.10 15.58 -23.12
CA GLN A 12 0.07 14.73 -23.33
C GLN A 12 -0.29 13.31 -22.90
N ARG A 13 -0.32 12.33 -23.83
CA ARG A 13 -0.64 10.93 -23.49
C ARG A 13 0.21 10.62 -22.28
N ILE A 14 -0.40 10.62 -21.11
CA ILE A 14 0.25 10.12 -19.93
C ILE A 14 0.15 8.63 -20.24
N GLU A 15 1.18 8.10 -20.92
CA GLU A 15 1.55 6.70 -20.74
C GLU A 15 1.91 6.60 -19.27
N VAL A 16 0.89 6.67 -18.42
CA VAL A 16 0.93 6.04 -17.13
C VAL A 16 1.20 4.61 -17.54
N ALA A 17 2.40 4.13 -17.26
CA ALA A 17 2.68 2.72 -17.38
C ALA A 17 1.76 2.04 -16.35
N LEU A 18 0.53 1.73 -16.76
CA LEU A 18 -0.49 1.09 -15.94
C LEU A 18 0.05 -0.22 -15.37
N GLU A 19 0.95 -0.85 -16.11
CA GLU A 19 1.77 -1.99 -15.69
C GLU A 19 2.69 -1.65 -14.51
N GLU A 20 3.37 -0.50 -14.51
CA GLU A 20 4.22 -0.05 -13.39
C GLU A 20 3.38 0.31 -12.16
N LEU A 21 2.20 0.94 -12.33
CA LEU A 21 1.28 1.20 -11.22
C LEU A 21 0.74 -0.11 -10.63
N HIS A 22 0.31 -1.06 -11.46
CA HIS A 22 -0.15 -2.37 -10.99
C HIS A 22 0.97 -3.14 -10.30
N ALA A 23 2.18 -3.14 -10.87
CA ALA A 23 3.34 -3.76 -10.25
C ALA A 23 3.66 -3.13 -8.89
N GLY A 24 3.62 -1.79 -8.80
CA GLY A 24 3.81 -1.06 -7.55
C GLY A 24 2.74 -1.37 -6.51
N ALA A 25 1.46 -1.41 -6.89
CA ALA A 25 0.37 -1.78 -6.00
C ALA A 25 0.51 -3.22 -5.49
N SER A 26 0.86 -4.16 -6.37
CA SER A 26 1.13 -5.56 -6.00
C SER A 26 2.29 -5.66 -5.02
N GLN A 27 3.41 -4.95 -5.27
CA GLN A 27 4.56 -4.94 -4.37
C GLN A 27 4.22 -4.36 -2.99
N LEU A 28 3.40 -3.31 -2.94
CA LEU A 28 2.93 -2.74 -1.67
C LEU A 28 2.01 -3.72 -0.93
N HIS A 29 1.16 -4.45 -1.64
CA HIS A 29 0.30 -5.48 -1.05
C HIS A 29 1.12 -6.64 -0.47
N ASP A 30 2.08 -7.17 -1.23
CA ASP A 30 2.98 -8.23 -0.78
C ASP A 30 3.79 -7.80 0.45
N LEU A 31 4.29 -6.55 0.44
CA LEU A 31 5.01 -5.98 1.57
C LEU A 31 4.11 -5.84 2.82
N ALA A 32 2.85 -5.43 2.65
CA ALA A 32 1.89 -5.36 3.74
C ALA A 32 1.58 -6.75 4.34
N GLN A 33 1.44 -7.77 3.50
CA GLN A 33 1.24 -9.15 3.94
C GLN A 33 2.46 -9.72 4.68
N GLU A 34 3.66 -9.48 4.15
CA GLU A 34 4.91 -9.91 4.78
C GLU A 34 5.09 -9.21 6.14
N ALA A 35 4.87 -7.89 6.19
CA ALA A 35 4.95 -7.11 7.43
C ALA A 35 3.94 -7.61 8.47
N THR A 36 2.70 -7.89 8.05
CA THR A 36 1.66 -8.46 8.93
C THR A 36 2.09 -9.81 9.52
N SER A 37 2.64 -10.69 8.68
CA SER A 37 3.10 -12.02 9.11
C SER A 37 4.26 -11.93 10.10
N LYS A 38 5.24 -11.05 9.85
CA LYS A 38 6.37 -10.81 10.76
C LYS A 38 5.92 -10.21 12.09
N LEU A 39 4.96 -9.29 12.05
CA LEU A 39 4.40 -8.68 13.26
C LEU A 39 3.69 -9.74 14.12
N ALA A 40 2.84 -10.58 13.51
CA ALA A 40 2.17 -11.66 14.21
C ALA A 40 3.16 -12.67 14.83
N SER A 41 4.23 -13.01 14.11
CA SER A 41 5.31 -13.85 14.66
C SER A 41 6.01 -13.18 15.85
N SER A 42 6.21 -11.87 15.80
CA SER A 42 6.85 -11.10 16.88
C SER A 42 5.96 -11.05 18.11
N ASP A 43 4.66 -10.81 17.94
CA ASP A 43 3.66 -10.83 19.02
C ASP A 43 3.63 -12.19 19.74
N LEU A 44 3.69 -13.31 18.99
CA LEU A 44 3.73 -14.65 19.58
C LEU A 44 5.01 -14.90 20.40
N MET A 45 6.17 -14.45 19.89
CA MET A 45 7.44 -14.57 20.62
C MET A 45 7.47 -13.71 21.88
N LEU A 46 6.89 -12.51 21.82
CA LEU A 46 6.74 -11.60 22.95
C LEU A 46 5.83 -12.19 24.03
N GLU A 47 4.69 -12.75 23.64
CA GLU A 47 3.78 -13.43 24.56
C GLU A 47 4.46 -14.62 25.24
N THR A 48 5.19 -15.43 24.48
CA THR A 48 5.94 -16.58 25.03
C THR A 48 7.01 -16.11 26.01
N SER A 49 7.75 -15.05 25.65
CA SER A 49 8.81 -14.49 26.48
C SER A 49 8.27 -13.82 27.76
N SER A 50 7.14 -13.12 27.68
CA SER A 50 6.54 -12.45 28.84
C SER A 50 6.07 -13.45 29.90
N ARG A 51 5.56 -14.61 29.47
CA ARG A 51 5.21 -15.73 30.37
C ARG A 51 6.46 -16.31 31.04
N ALA A 52 7.55 -16.47 30.32
CA ALA A 52 8.82 -17.01 30.84
C ALA A 52 9.53 -16.05 31.82
N LEU A 53 9.37 -14.74 31.62
CA LEU A 53 10.06 -13.69 32.39
C LEU A 53 9.21 -13.06 33.50
N LYS A 54 8.08 -13.69 33.84
CA LYS A 54 7.09 -13.16 34.78
C LYS A 54 7.72 -12.83 36.14
N GLY A 55 7.58 -11.58 36.58
CA GLY A 55 8.08 -11.09 37.88
C GLY A 55 9.42 -10.35 37.82
N LEU A 56 10.10 -10.32 36.68
CA LEU A 56 11.29 -9.49 36.48
C LEU A 56 10.90 -8.06 36.08
N LYS A 57 11.48 -7.05 36.75
CA LYS A 57 11.22 -5.63 36.44
C LYS A 57 11.57 -5.28 34.98
N SER A 58 12.67 -5.84 34.46
CA SER A 58 13.08 -5.66 33.06
C SER A 58 12.08 -6.24 32.05
N ALA A 59 11.31 -7.26 32.43
CA ALA A 59 10.29 -7.83 31.55
C ALA A 59 9.10 -6.87 31.35
N ILE A 60 8.80 -6.03 32.34
CA ILE A 60 7.72 -5.03 32.27
C ILE A 60 8.11 -3.91 31.31
N GLU A 61 9.33 -3.38 31.43
CA GLU A 61 9.86 -2.34 30.53
C GLU A 61 9.97 -2.86 29.09
N PHE A 62 10.43 -4.10 28.93
CA PHE A 62 10.48 -4.76 27.62
C PHE A 62 9.09 -4.98 27.02
N ALA A 63 8.10 -5.40 27.81
CA ALA A 63 6.72 -5.58 27.33
C ALA A 63 6.10 -4.25 26.84
N ALA A 64 6.30 -3.16 27.58
CA ALA A 64 5.82 -1.84 27.16
C ALA A 64 6.48 -1.35 25.86
N TYR A 65 7.80 -1.55 25.72
CA TYR A 65 8.51 -1.24 24.48
C TYR A 65 8.00 -2.08 23.31
N ALA A 66 7.78 -3.37 23.55
CA ALA A 66 7.29 -4.31 22.55
C ALA A 66 5.87 -3.97 22.07
N GLU A 67 4.95 -3.64 22.99
CA GLU A 67 3.61 -3.17 22.65
C GLU A 67 3.64 -1.90 21.79
N PHE A 68 4.52 -0.96 22.11
CA PHE A 68 4.70 0.27 21.34
C PHE A 68 5.19 -0.02 19.90
N GLU A 69 6.20 -0.87 19.74
CA GLU A 69 6.69 -1.24 18.41
C GLU A 69 5.66 -2.05 17.60
N THR A 70 4.89 -2.94 18.25
CA THR A 70 3.77 -3.64 17.61
C THR A 70 2.73 -2.65 17.10
N ALA A 71 2.34 -1.65 17.91
CA ALA A 71 1.40 -0.62 17.49
C ALA A 71 1.93 0.22 16.32
N ARG A 72 3.21 0.61 16.36
CA ARG A 72 3.88 1.32 15.27
C ARG A 72 3.90 0.49 13.98
N GLY A 73 4.16 -0.81 14.08
CA GLY A 73 4.12 -1.75 12.95
C GLY A 73 2.73 -1.87 12.33
N LYS A 74 1.66 -1.97 13.14
CA LYS A 74 0.28 -1.97 12.64
C LYS A 74 -0.06 -0.70 11.86
N SER A 75 0.31 0.46 12.40
CA SER A 75 0.08 1.74 11.71
C SER A 75 0.85 1.85 10.37
N ALA A 76 2.06 1.29 10.31
CA ALA A 76 2.82 1.24 9.06
C ALA A 76 2.13 0.32 8.02
N ILE A 77 1.63 -0.84 8.43
CA ILE A 77 0.87 -1.76 7.56
C ILE A 77 -0.40 -1.10 7.02
N GLU A 78 -1.16 -0.40 7.87
CA GLU A 78 -2.34 0.37 7.44
C GLU A 78 -1.98 1.41 6.39
N THR A 79 -0.87 2.14 6.59
CA THR A 79 -0.39 3.16 5.65
C THR A 79 0.00 2.54 4.30
N ILE A 80 0.72 1.41 4.32
CA ILE A 80 1.12 0.70 3.09
C ILE A 80 -0.10 0.17 2.35
N THR A 81 -1.09 -0.37 3.08
CA THR A 81 -2.33 -0.88 2.50
C THR A 81 -3.12 0.24 1.84
N ALA A 82 -3.29 1.38 2.51
CA ALA A 82 -3.95 2.55 1.95
C ALA A 82 -3.20 3.11 0.73
N ALA A 83 -1.86 3.07 0.73
CA ALA A 83 -1.06 3.45 -0.44
C ALA A 83 -1.32 2.50 -1.62
N ALA A 84 -1.37 1.18 -1.38
CA ALA A 84 -1.66 0.19 -2.41
C ALA A 84 -3.06 0.40 -3.03
N GLU A 85 -4.08 0.65 -2.20
CA GLU A 85 -5.45 0.95 -2.65
C GLU A 85 -5.51 2.22 -3.50
N ASN A 86 -4.84 3.30 -3.07
CA ASN A 86 -4.79 4.55 -3.83
C ASN A 86 -4.09 4.38 -5.20
N VAL A 87 -3.01 3.61 -5.25
CA VAL A 87 -2.31 3.29 -6.50
C VAL A 87 -3.19 2.43 -7.41
N GLY A 88 -3.90 1.45 -6.86
CA GLY A 88 -4.88 0.65 -7.60
C GLY A 88 -6.01 1.49 -8.18
N TYR A 89 -6.62 2.37 -7.38
CA TYR A 89 -7.67 3.30 -7.83
C TYR A 89 -7.16 4.24 -8.94
N ALA A 90 -5.94 4.75 -8.81
CA ALA A 90 -5.32 5.58 -9.85
C ALA A 90 -5.16 4.79 -11.16
N ALA A 91 -4.67 3.55 -11.09
CA ALA A 91 -4.50 2.69 -12.27
C ALA A 91 -5.84 2.41 -12.97
N GLU A 92 -6.90 2.08 -12.22
CA GLU A 92 -8.25 1.88 -12.78
C GLU A 92 -8.79 3.16 -13.44
N HIS A 93 -8.58 4.31 -12.82
CA HIS A 93 -9.05 5.60 -13.35
C HIS A 93 -8.35 5.98 -14.66
N TYR A 94 -7.03 5.79 -14.73
CA TYR A 94 -6.26 6.03 -15.96
C TYR A 94 -6.67 5.07 -17.08
N HIS A 95 -6.87 3.78 -16.77
CA HIS A 95 -7.34 2.80 -17.74
C HIS A 95 -8.72 3.17 -18.33
N GLY A 96 -9.70 3.50 -17.48
CA GLY A 96 -11.04 3.89 -17.95
C GLY A 96 -11.04 5.20 -18.75
N THR A 97 -10.15 6.15 -18.43
CA THR A 97 -10.01 7.40 -19.19
C THR A 97 -9.41 7.13 -20.57
N ASP A 98 -8.41 6.27 -20.67
CA ASP A 98 -7.79 5.89 -21.95
C ASP A 98 -8.75 5.13 -22.86
N GLU A 99 -9.53 4.17 -22.32
CA GLU A 99 -10.54 3.45 -23.08
C GLU A 99 -11.65 4.37 -23.59
N SER A 100 -12.14 5.29 -22.75
CA SER A 100 -13.16 6.27 -23.13
C SER A 100 -12.66 7.22 -24.22
N ASN A 101 -11.40 7.64 -24.15
CA ASN A 101 -10.79 8.50 -25.17
C ASN A 101 -10.55 7.74 -26.48
N ALA A 102 -10.10 6.49 -26.41
CA ALA A 102 -9.93 5.63 -27.58
C ALA A 102 -11.27 5.36 -28.29
N ALA A 103 -12.35 5.11 -27.54
CA ALA A 103 -13.69 4.90 -28.09
C ALA A 103 -14.33 6.17 -28.69
N SER A 104 -13.93 7.36 -28.23
CA SER A 104 -14.46 8.64 -28.75
C SER A 104 -13.69 9.15 -29.97
N LEU A 105 -12.50 8.62 -30.24
CA LEU A 105 -11.62 9.01 -31.35
C LEU A 105 -11.59 8.00 -32.52
N GLY A 106 -12.22 6.84 -32.38
CA GLY A 106 -12.41 5.82 -33.43
C GLY A 106 -13.77 5.90 -34.10
#